data_AF-A0A257JAI0-F1
#
_entry.id   AF-A0A257JAI0-F1
#
_cell.length_a   1.000
_cell.length_b   1.000
_cell.length_c   1.000
_cell.angle_alpha   90.00
_cell.angle_beta   90.00
_cell.angle_gamma   90.00
#
_symmetry.space_group_name_H-M   'P 1'
#
loop_
_entity.id
_entity.type
_entity.pdbx_description
1 polymer ?
#
loop_
_entity_poly.entity_id
_entity_poly.type
_entity_poly.pdbx_seq_one_letter_code
_entity_poly.pdbx_strand_id
1 'polypeptide(L)'
;MSHDHPIPHAESIDDNKLVTERREKLAGLRAQAQAAGSAVFPNDFKPRHHAADLQAQYGALENEALEPQGINVAVAGRMMLKRIMGKASFATLQDGSFGTTHGRIQL
;
A
#
# COMPACT_ATOMS: atom_id res chain seq x y z
N MET A 1 19.01 -38.72 -2.70
CA MET A 1 18.50 -38.64 -4.08
C MET A 1 17.27 -37.73 -4.07
N SER A 2 17.52 -36.44 -4.26
CA SER A 2 16.53 -35.37 -4.35
C SER A 2 15.55 -35.63 -5.49
N HIS A 3 14.29 -35.88 -5.17
CA HIS A 3 13.20 -35.88 -6.15
C HIS A 3 12.71 -34.45 -6.30
N ASP A 4 13.09 -33.81 -7.40
CA ASP A 4 12.52 -32.56 -7.88
C ASP A 4 11.18 -32.91 -8.56
N HIS A 5 10.08 -32.44 -7.98
CA HIS A 5 8.74 -32.65 -8.51
C HIS A 5 8.24 -31.31 -9.07
N PRO A 6 8.06 -31.15 -10.39
CA PRO A 6 7.57 -29.89 -10.93
C PRO A 6 6.08 -29.80 -10.59
N ILE A 7 5.72 -28.83 -9.75
CA ILE A 7 4.31 -28.51 -9.49
C ILE A 7 3.81 -27.76 -10.75
N PRO A 8 2.82 -28.29 -11.48
CA PRO A 8 2.24 -27.56 -12.60
C PRO A 8 1.40 -26.42 -12.01
N HIS A 9 1.90 -25.19 -12.08
CA HIS A 9 1.06 -24.01 -11.90
C HIS A 9 0.11 -23.94 -13.10
N ALA A 10 -1.13 -24.37 -12.93
CA ALA A 10 -2.21 -24.01 -13.85
C ALA A 10 -2.40 -22.49 -13.75
N GLU A 11 -1.73 -21.74 -14.62
CA GLU A 11 -1.88 -20.29 -14.74
C GLU A 11 -3.33 -20.00 -15.13
N SER A 12 -4.07 -19.39 -14.20
CA SER A 12 -5.46 -19.02 -14.45
C SER A 12 -5.49 -17.89 -15.48
N ILE A 13 -6.42 -17.95 -16.45
CA ILE A 13 -6.58 -16.93 -17.50
C ILE A 13 -6.81 -15.52 -16.91
N ASP A 14 -7.37 -15.46 -15.69
CA ASP A 14 -7.66 -14.21 -14.97
C ASP A 14 -6.39 -13.50 -14.48
N ASP A 15 -5.36 -14.24 -14.06
CA ASP A 15 -4.05 -13.69 -13.72
C ASP A 15 -3.43 -12.96 -14.92
N ASN A 16 -3.61 -13.49 -16.13
CA ASN A 16 -3.08 -12.90 -17.34
C ASN A 16 -3.74 -11.55 -17.66
N LYS A 17 -5.06 -11.42 -17.43
CA LYS A 17 -5.78 -10.15 -17.58
C LYS A 17 -5.29 -9.08 -16.59
N LEU A 18 -5.15 -9.45 -15.31
CA LEU A 18 -4.66 -8.54 -14.27
C LEU A 18 -3.22 -8.07 -14.53
N VAL A 19 -2.35 -8.97 -15.00
CA VAL A 19 -0.97 -8.62 -15.38
C VAL A 19 -0.96 -7.68 -16.58
N THR A 20 -1.81 -7.91 -17.56
CA THR A 20 -1.94 -7.04 -18.75
C THR A 20 -2.36 -5.62 -18.35
N GLU A 21 -3.41 -5.47 -17.54
CA GLU A 21 -3.88 -4.16 -17.07
C GLU A 21 -2.80 -3.41 -16.26
N ARG A 22 -2.02 -4.12 -15.42
CA ARG A 22 -0.89 -3.53 -14.69
C ARG A 22 0.21 -3.03 -15.61
N ARG A 23 0.50 -3.75 -16.69
CA ARG A 23 1.51 -3.35 -17.70
C ARG A 23 1.07 -2.12 -18.47
N GLU A 24 -0.20 -2.05 -18.86
CA GLU A 24 -0.77 -0.88 -19.53
C GLU A 24 -0.71 0.36 -18.64
N LYS A 25 -1.11 0.25 -17.37
CA LYS A 25 -0.98 1.34 -16.39
C LYS A 25 0.47 1.80 -16.23
N LEU A 26 1.41 0.86 -16.14
CA LEU A 26 2.84 1.18 -16.06
C LEU A 26 3.34 1.89 -17.33
N ALA A 27 2.87 1.51 -18.51
CA ALA A 27 3.21 2.20 -19.76
C ALA A 27 2.71 3.65 -19.76
N GLY A 28 1.48 3.89 -19.28
CA GLY A 28 0.94 5.23 -19.10
C GLY A 28 1.76 6.09 -18.12
N LEU A 29 2.13 5.53 -16.97
CA LEU A 29 2.99 6.21 -15.99
C LEU A 29 4.37 6.57 -16.57
N ARG A 30 4.95 5.68 -17.39
CA ARG A 30 6.22 5.95 -18.08
C ARG A 30 6.14 7.12 -19.05
N ALA A 31 5.09 7.16 -19.86
CA ALA A 31 4.87 8.27 -20.80
C ALA A 31 4.70 9.61 -20.08
N GLN A 32 3.93 9.62 -18.99
CA GLN A 32 3.74 10.83 -18.17
C GLN A 32 5.04 11.30 -17.52
N ALA A 33 5.82 10.37 -16.96
CA ALA A 33 7.11 10.68 -16.36
C ALA A 33 8.10 11.24 -17.39
N GLN A 34 8.14 10.66 -18.60
CA GLN A 34 8.97 11.16 -19.70
C GLN A 34 8.56 12.58 -20.12
N ALA A 35 7.27 12.85 -20.26
CA ALA A 35 6.76 14.18 -20.62
C ALA A 35 7.05 15.23 -19.54
N ALA A 36 7.00 14.85 -18.27
CA ALA A 36 7.31 15.72 -17.13
C ALA A 36 8.80 15.81 -16.79
N GLY A 37 9.66 15.02 -17.45
CA GLY A 37 11.08 14.91 -17.11
C GLY A 37 11.34 14.33 -15.70
N SER A 38 10.41 13.52 -15.19
CA SER A 38 10.47 12.95 -13.83
C SER A 38 10.75 11.43 -13.85
N ALA A 39 11.06 10.87 -12.67
CA ALA A 39 11.30 9.45 -12.51
C ALA A 39 9.97 8.66 -12.43
N VAL A 40 9.87 7.57 -13.19
CA VAL A 40 8.71 6.65 -13.19
C VAL A 40 8.53 5.97 -11.84
N PHE A 41 9.64 5.67 -11.17
CA PHE A 41 9.70 5.07 -9.84
C PHE A 41 10.39 6.07 -8.91
N PRO A 42 9.66 7.08 -8.40
CA PRO A 42 10.23 8.08 -7.51
C PRO A 42 10.62 7.44 -6.17
N ASN A 43 11.69 7.98 -5.56
CA ASN A 43 12.19 7.57 -4.25
C ASN A 43 12.42 8.81 -3.34
N ASP A 44 11.55 9.79 -3.48
CA ASP A 44 11.58 11.07 -2.77
C ASP A 44 10.74 11.05 -1.49
N PHE A 45 9.72 10.20 -1.42
CA PHE A 45 8.86 10.08 -0.26
C PHE A 45 9.59 9.47 0.94
N LYS A 46 9.59 10.21 2.07
CA LYS A 46 10.17 9.78 3.34
C LYS A 46 9.05 9.66 4.39
N PRO A 47 8.60 8.45 4.75
CA PRO A 47 7.65 8.28 5.85
C PRO A 47 8.27 8.82 7.14
N ARG A 48 7.47 9.54 7.94
CA ARG A 48 7.90 10.08 9.25
C ARG A 48 7.45 9.19 10.42
N HIS A 49 6.49 8.30 10.18
CA HIS A 49 5.85 7.49 11.21
C HIS A 49 5.63 6.07 10.71
N HIS A 50 5.51 5.16 11.67
CA HIS A 50 5.15 3.76 11.44
C HIS A 50 3.75 3.46 11.99
N ALA A 51 3.08 2.50 11.34
CA ALA A 51 1.72 2.10 11.71
C ALA A 51 1.64 1.55 13.15
N ALA A 52 2.63 0.74 13.55
CA ALA A 52 2.66 0.19 14.91
C ALA A 52 2.80 1.28 15.98
N ASP A 53 3.67 2.27 15.77
CA ASP A 53 3.90 3.35 16.72
C ASP A 53 2.65 4.20 16.90
N LEU A 54 1.97 4.54 15.79
CA LEU A 54 0.73 5.30 15.82
C LEU A 54 -0.38 4.55 16.57
N GLN A 55 -0.49 3.24 16.39
CA GLN A 55 -1.45 2.44 17.13
C GLN A 55 -1.12 2.31 18.61
N ALA A 56 0.16 2.14 18.96
CA ALA A 56 0.59 2.10 20.34
C ALA A 56 0.32 3.44 21.06
N GLN A 57 0.56 4.56 20.38
CA GLN A 57 0.42 5.89 20.96
C GLN A 57 -1.03 6.38 21.02
N TYR A 58 -1.82 6.10 19.98
CA TYR A 58 -3.14 6.70 19.80
C TYR A 58 -4.30 5.69 19.77
N GLY A 59 -4.04 4.39 19.65
CA GLY A 59 -5.07 3.37 19.48
C GLY A 59 -6.00 3.17 20.68
N ALA A 60 -5.62 3.67 21.86
CA ALA A 60 -6.45 3.65 23.07
C ALA A 60 -7.17 4.99 23.34
N LEU A 61 -6.93 6.02 22.53
CA LEU A 61 -7.58 7.31 22.69
C LEU A 61 -8.91 7.34 21.93
N GLU A 62 -9.91 7.94 22.56
CA GLU A 62 -11.20 8.20 21.93
C GLU A 62 -11.10 9.34 20.90
N ASN A 63 -12.00 9.33 19.92
CA ASN A 63 -11.99 10.31 18.84
C ASN A 63 -12.09 11.76 19.35
N GLU A 64 -12.90 12.00 20.39
CA GLU A 64 -13.11 13.31 21.00
C GLU A 64 -11.81 13.92 21.56
N ALA A 65 -10.89 13.07 22.03
CA ALA A 65 -9.59 13.51 22.53
C ALA A 65 -8.58 13.72 21.41
N LEU A 66 -8.70 12.99 20.29
CA LEU A 66 -7.77 13.01 19.16
C LEU A 66 -8.06 14.13 18.15
N GLU A 67 -9.33 14.36 17.82
CA GLU A 67 -9.76 15.34 16.83
C GLU A 67 -9.19 16.76 17.06
N PRO A 68 -9.25 17.35 18.27
CA PRO A 68 -8.72 18.70 18.50
C PRO A 68 -7.18 18.78 18.43
N GLN A 69 -6.46 17.65 18.52
CA GLN A 69 -4.99 17.65 18.49
C GLN A 69 -4.43 17.87 17.08
N GLY A 70 -5.21 17.59 16.03
CA GLY A 70 -4.83 17.87 14.63
C GLY A 70 -3.49 17.24 14.22
N ILE A 71 -3.19 16.02 14.70
CA ILE A 71 -1.87 15.40 14.57
C ILE A 71 -1.61 15.03 13.10
N ASN A 72 -0.57 15.67 12.53
CA ASN A 72 -0.19 15.45 11.14
C ASN A 72 0.85 14.34 10.99
N VAL A 73 0.40 13.18 10.51
CA VAL A 73 1.22 11.99 10.28
C VAL A 73 1.57 11.79 8.81
N ALA A 74 2.61 10.99 8.55
CA ALA A 74 3.04 10.61 7.21
C ALA A 74 3.58 9.19 7.26
N VAL A 75 2.93 8.28 6.53
CA VAL A 75 3.21 6.83 6.52
C VAL A 75 3.38 6.34 5.07
N ALA A 76 4.10 5.24 4.87
CA ALA A 76 4.19 4.55 3.58
C ALA A 76 4.17 3.04 3.79
N GLY A 77 3.65 2.32 2.79
CA GLY A 77 3.54 0.88 2.84
C GLY A 77 2.85 0.30 1.61
N ARG A 78 2.59 -0.99 1.65
CA ARG A 78 1.83 -1.72 0.64
C ARG A 78 0.34 -1.47 0.84
N MET A 79 -0.35 -1.06 -0.22
CA MET A 79 -1.81 -1.04 -0.21
C MET A 79 -2.35 -2.48 -0.24
N MET A 80 -3.05 -2.88 0.81
CA MET A 80 -3.59 -4.23 0.97
C MET A 80 -5.06 -4.29 0.56
N LEU A 81 -5.85 -3.31 1.01
CA LEU A 81 -7.27 -3.21 0.69
C LEU A 81 -7.57 -1.79 0.24
N LYS A 82 -8.46 -1.66 -0.73
CA LYS A 82 -9.02 -0.39 -1.17
C LYS A 82 -10.52 -0.57 -1.37
N ARG A 83 -11.33 0.20 -0.66
CA ARG A 83 -12.80 0.23 -0.78
C ARG A 83 -13.21 1.61 -1.28
N ILE A 84 -13.83 1.65 -2.45
CA ILE A 84 -14.27 2.90 -3.08
C ILE A 84 -15.77 3.04 -2.83
N MET A 85 -16.17 4.11 -2.16
CA MET A 85 -17.56 4.42 -1.81
C MET A 85 -17.96 5.77 -2.46
N GLY A 86 -17.88 5.83 -3.79
CA GLY A 86 -18.17 7.05 -4.55
C GLY A 86 -17.16 8.17 -4.24
N LYS A 87 -17.59 9.18 -3.48
CA LYS A 87 -16.76 10.34 -3.10
C LYS A 87 -15.78 10.05 -1.97
N ALA A 88 -16.02 9.02 -1.16
CA ALA A 88 -15.13 8.58 -0.10
C ALA A 88 -14.43 7.29 -0.51
N SER A 89 -13.22 7.07 -0.02
CA SER A 89 -12.49 5.82 -0.19
C SER A 89 -11.79 5.48 1.11
N PHE A 90 -11.79 4.20 1.44
CA PHE A 90 -11.04 3.67 2.57
C PHE A 90 -9.92 2.77 2.05
N ALA A 91 -8.75 2.83 2.67
CA ALA A 91 -7.63 1.97 2.32
C ALA A 91 -6.98 1.37 3.55
N THR A 92 -6.50 0.14 3.43
CA THR A 92 -5.62 -0.46 4.43
C THR A 92 -4.21 -0.47 3.87
N LEU A 93 -3.31 0.22 4.56
CA LEU A 93 -1.89 0.27 4.24
C LEU A 93 -1.13 -0.62 5.22
N GLN A 94 -0.16 -1.39 4.72
CA GLN A 94 0.73 -2.21 5.53
C GLN A 94 2.18 -1.77 5.35
N ASP A 95 2.82 -1.28 6.42
CA ASP A 95 4.21 -0.87 6.40
C ASP A 95 5.17 -1.99 6.88
N GLY A 96 6.44 -1.64 7.08
CA GLY A 96 7.47 -2.57 7.57
C GLY A 96 7.48 -2.81 9.07
N SER A 97 6.57 -2.20 9.86
CA SER A 97 6.51 -2.35 11.31
C SER A 97 5.80 -3.65 11.72
N PHE A 98 6.32 -4.78 11.24
CA PHE A 98 5.80 -6.10 11.52
C PHE A 98 5.84 -6.37 13.05
N GLY A 99 4.69 -6.72 13.63
CA GLY A 99 4.50 -6.84 15.08
C GLY A 99 3.08 -7.30 15.43
N THR A 100 2.64 -7.06 16.67
CA THR A 100 1.28 -7.43 17.15
C THR A 100 0.16 -6.82 16.30
N THR A 101 0.41 -5.65 15.73
CA THR A 101 -0.50 -4.89 14.86
C THR A 101 -0.36 -5.22 13.37
N HIS A 102 0.57 -6.12 13.03
CA HIS A 102 0.92 -6.49 11.65
C HIS A 102 1.34 -5.29 10.76
N GLY A 103 1.69 -4.14 11.36
CA GLY A 103 2.06 -2.92 10.63
C GLY A 103 0.93 -2.34 9.79
N ARG A 104 -0.34 -2.63 10.12
CA ARG A 104 -1.50 -2.21 9.31
C ARG A 104 -2.16 -0.96 9.87
N ILE A 105 -2.46 0.00 9.01
CA ILE A 105 -3.25 1.19 9.36
C ILE A 105 -4.36 1.40 8.32
N GLN A 106 -5.52 1.87 8.78
CA GLN A 106 -6.64 2.23 7.92
C GLN A 106 -6.66 3.74 7.69
N LEU A 107 -6.87 4.12 6.43
CA LEU A 107 -7.04 5.49 5.94
C LEU A 107 -8.45 5.65 5.37
#